data_AF-A0A5D0MFE7-F1
#
_entry.id   AF-A0A5D0MFE7-F1
#
_cell.length_a   1.000
_cell.length_b   1.000
_cell.length_c   1.000
_cell.angle_alpha   90.00
_cell.angle_beta   90.00
_cell.angle_gamma   90.00
#
_symmetry.space_group_name_H-M   'P 1'
#
loop_
_entity.id
_entity.type
_entity.pdbx_description
1 polymer ?
#
loop_
_entity_poly.entity_id
_entity_poly.type
_entity_poly.pdbx_seq_one_letter_code
_entity_poly.pdbx_strand_id
1 'polypeptide(L)'
;MKCKYCGTTNEDNRKYCLNCGMPLEYGKMLNCYSCGVSVKPKYKYCPECGVDLKLKRRCPDCNILINYDDKFCKNCGRKLDKINTNEEEMEEKEDTTGTEGKKRV
;
A
#
# COMPACT_ATOMS: atom_id res chain seq x y z
N MET A 1 9.62 14.72 -5.51
CA MET A 1 10.20 13.38 -5.79
C MET A 1 10.72 13.22 -7.23
N LYS A 2 11.80 12.46 -7.45
CA LYS A 2 12.37 12.22 -8.80
C LYS A 2 11.71 11.02 -9.49
N CYS A 3 11.23 11.21 -10.71
CA CYS A 3 10.66 10.14 -11.53
C CYS A 3 11.76 9.14 -11.90
N LYS A 4 11.56 7.85 -11.64
CA LYS A 4 12.56 6.81 -11.94
C LYS A 4 12.56 6.37 -13.41
N TYR A 5 11.51 6.74 -14.16
CA TYR A 5 11.38 6.40 -15.58
C TYR A 5 12.05 7.43 -16.50
N CYS A 6 11.85 8.73 -16.23
CA CYS A 6 12.39 9.80 -17.08
C CYS A 6 13.34 10.77 -16.35
N GLY A 7 13.54 10.62 -15.04
CA GLY A 7 14.42 11.47 -14.25
C GLY A 7 13.85 12.84 -13.87
N THR A 8 12.66 13.22 -14.37
CA THR A 8 12.03 14.51 -14.06
C THR A 8 11.72 14.63 -12.56
N THR A 9 12.05 15.76 -11.97
CA THR A 9 11.62 16.12 -10.60
C THR A 9 10.16 16.55 -10.62
N ASN A 10 9.34 15.97 -9.75
CA ASN A 10 7.92 16.26 -9.57
C ASN A 10 7.66 16.67 -8.12
N GLU A 11 6.52 17.30 -7.84
CA GLU A 11 6.06 17.55 -6.46
C GLU A 11 5.83 16.22 -5.71
N ASP A 12 5.93 16.24 -4.39
CA ASP A 12 5.90 15.03 -3.56
C ASP A 12 4.52 14.34 -3.50
N ASN A 13 3.42 15.10 -3.60
CA ASN A 13 2.05 14.55 -3.52
C ASN A 13 1.45 14.18 -4.88
N ARG A 14 2.24 14.22 -5.96
CA ARG A 14 1.73 13.95 -7.30
C ARG A 14 1.68 12.45 -7.60
N LYS A 15 0.52 12.02 -8.09
CA LYS A 15 0.27 10.62 -8.47
C LYS A 15 1.01 10.21 -9.74
N TYR A 16 1.18 11.12 -10.71
CA TYR A 16 1.77 10.85 -12.02
C TYR A 16 2.82 11.89 -12.42
N CYS A 17 3.78 11.46 -13.23
CA CYS A 17 4.85 12.28 -13.74
C CYS A 17 4.33 13.27 -14.78
N LEU A 18 4.67 14.54 -14.61
CA LEU A 18 4.25 15.63 -15.49
C LEU A 18 4.84 15.56 -16.90
N ASN A 19 6.00 14.91 -17.03
CA ASN A 19 6.72 14.81 -18.29
C ASN A 19 6.40 13.53 -19.06
N CYS A 20 6.29 12.38 -18.37
CA CYS A 20 6.10 11.09 -19.04
C CYS A 20 4.78 10.37 -18.70
N GLY A 21 3.94 10.90 -17.81
CA GLY A 21 2.66 10.30 -17.42
C GLY A 21 2.76 9.07 -16.51
N MET A 22 3.97 8.54 -16.26
CA MET A 22 4.15 7.36 -15.41
C MET A 22 3.86 7.66 -13.93
N PRO A 23 3.27 6.73 -13.17
CA PRO A 23 2.98 6.92 -11.75
C PRO A 23 4.27 7.17 -10.95
N LEU A 24 4.24 8.16 -10.05
CA LEU A 24 5.39 8.55 -9.22
C LEU A 24 5.37 7.84 -7.87
N GLU A 25 4.18 7.62 -7.33
CA GLU A 25 3.98 6.66 -6.25
C GLU A 25 4.07 5.26 -6.82
N TYR A 26 5.13 4.56 -6.42
CA TYR A 26 5.14 3.11 -6.46
C TYR A 26 4.21 2.68 -5.32
N GLY A 27 2.90 2.77 -5.53
CA GLY A 27 1.94 2.14 -4.64
C GLY A 27 2.45 0.72 -4.41
N LYS A 28 2.76 0.41 -3.15
CA LYS A 28 3.46 -0.80 -2.69
C LYS A 28 3.04 -1.97 -3.59
N MET A 29 3.90 -2.36 -4.52
CA MET A 29 3.55 -3.45 -5.43
C MET A 29 3.43 -4.70 -4.56
N LEU A 30 2.28 -5.33 -4.62
CA LEU A 30 2.07 -6.60 -3.95
C LEU A 30 2.69 -7.67 -4.84
N ASN A 31 3.41 -8.63 -4.28
CA ASN A 31 3.79 -9.81 -5.04
C ASN A 31 2.75 -10.89 -4.79
N CYS A 32 2.24 -11.50 -5.85
CA CYS A 32 1.32 -12.61 -5.74
C CYS A 32 2.00 -13.78 -5.01
N TYR A 33 1.46 -14.20 -3.87
CA TYR A 33 2.02 -15.31 -3.08
C TYR A 33 1.90 -16.68 -3.78
N SER A 34 1.06 -16.79 -4.83
CA SER A 34 0.86 -18.03 -5.56
C SER A 34 1.74 -18.18 -6.79
N CYS A 35 2.04 -17.08 -7.51
CA CYS A 35 2.78 -17.14 -8.78
C CYS A 35 3.96 -16.16 -8.86
N GLY A 36 4.15 -15.29 -7.87
CA GLY A 36 5.27 -14.36 -7.79
C GLY A 36 5.13 -13.07 -8.59
N VAL A 37 4.12 -12.93 -9.46
CA VAL A 37 3.96 -11.71 -10.27
C VAL A 37 3.68 -10.48 -9.40
N SER A 38 4.29 -9.35 -9.73
CA SER A 38 4.02 -8.07 -9.10
C SER A 38 2.70 -7.49 -9.62
N VAL A 39 1.79 -7.21 -8.69
CA VAL A 39 0.44 -6.72 -8.95
C VAL A 39 0.22 -5.39 -8.24
N LYS A 40 -0.58 -4.52 -8.87
CA LYS A 40 -0.97 -3.25 -8.25
C LYS A 40 -1.89 -3.53 -7.05
N PRO A 41 -1.76 -2.80 -5.93
CA PRO A 41 -2.56 -3.05 -4.72
C PRO A 41 -4.08 -2.91 -4.91
N LYS A 42 -4.52 -2.24 -6.00
CA LYS A 42 -5.94 -2.15 -6.37
C LYS A 42 -6.57 -3.47 -6.84
N TYR A 43 -5.78 -4.49 -7.20
CA TYR A 43 -6.33 -5.74 -7.74
C TYR A 43 -6.77 -6.67 -6.60
N LYS A 44 -8.04 -7.06 -6.61
CA LYS A 44 -8.58 -8.07 -5.68
C LYS A 44 -8.11 -9.49 -6.02
N TYR A 45 -7.90 -9.78 -7.30
CA TYR A 45 -7.44 -11.07 -7.81
C TYR A 45 -6.21 -10.87 -8.70
N CYS A 46 -5.32 -11.84 -8.70
CA CYS A 46 -4.14 -11.83 -9.56
C CYS A 46 -4.57 -11.93 -11.02
N PRO A 47 -4.20 -10.98 -11.90
CA PRO A 47 -4.57 -11.02 -13.30
C PRO A 47 -3.94 -12.21 -14.05
N GLU A 48 -2.83 -12.77 -13.54
CA GLU A 48 -2.13 -13.89 -14.19
C GLU A 48 -2.67 -15.26 -13.76
N CYS A 49 -2.92 -15.48 -12.47
CA CYS A 49 -3.28 -16.81 -11.94
C CYS A 49 -4.68 -16.88 -11.30
N GLY A 50 -5.40 -15.76 -11.21
CA GLY A 50 -6.74 -15.70 -10.62
C GLY A 50 -6.80 -15.80 -9.10
N VAL A 51 -5.67 -15.96 -8.40
CA VAL A 51 -5.67 -16.08 -6.94
C VAL A 51 -6.13 -14.79 -6.26
N ASP A 52 -6.93 -14.90 -5.19
CA ASP A 52 -7.32 -13.74 -4.38
C ASP A 52 -6.09 -13.15 -3.67
N LEU A 53 -5.82 -11.88 -3.96
CA LEU A 53 -4.64 -11.12 -3.52
C LEU A 53 -4.86 -10.37 -2.21
N LYS A 54 -6.09 -10.35 -1.66
CA LYS A 54 -6.29 -9.80 -0.32
C LYS A 54 -5.31 -10.48 0.63
N LEU A 55 -4.70 -9.70 1.51
CA LEU A 55 -3.86 -10.21 2.59
C LEU A 55 -4.58 -11.42 3.21
N LYS A 56 -3.91 -12.57 3.27
CA LYS A 56 -4.43 -13.79 3.90
C LYS A 56 -3.57 -14.08 5.11
N ARG A 57 -4.19 -14.17 6.29
CA ARG A 57 -3.50 -14.66 7.49
C ARG A 57 -3.73 -16.16 7.60
N ARG A 58 -2.93 -16.83 8.43
CA ARG A 58 -3.23 -18.22 8.80
C ARG A 58 -4.19 -18.22 9.99
N CYS A 59 -5.16 -19.12 9.96
CA CYS A 59 -6.00 -19.39 11.12
C CYS A 59 -5.08 -19.83 12.28
N PRO A 60 -5.17 -19.21 13.47
CA PRO A 60 -4.24 -19.56 14.55
C PRO A 60 -4.54 -20.92 15.19
N ASP A 61 -5.71 -21.53 14.92
CA ASP A 61 -6.05 -22.88 15.40
C ASP A 61 -5.73 -23.97 14.39
N CYS A 62 -6.17 -23.83 13.13
CA CYS A 62 -6.07 -24.90 12.13
C CYS A 62 -5.08 -24.60 10.99
N ASN A 63 -4.38 -23.46 11.06
CA ASN A 63 -3.30 -23.06 10.15
C ASN A 63 -3.67 -22.90 8.66
N ILE A 64 -4.97 -22.94 8.32
CA ILE A 64 -5.45 -22.70 6.96
C ILE A 64 -5.42 -21.21 6.60
N LEU A 65 -5.26 -20.89 5.31
CA LEU A 65 -5.34 -19.51 4.81
C LEU A 65 -6.77 -18.97 4.92
N ILE A 66 -6.92 -17.80 5.54
CA ILE A 66 -8.19 -17.09 5.77
C ILE A 66 -8.06 -15.62 5.35
N ASN A 67 -9.17 -14.99 4.99
CA ASN A 67 -9.19 -13.56 4.68
C ASN A 67 -9.14 -12.74 5.98
N TYR A 68 -8.59 -11.53 5.95
CA TYR A 68 -8.60 -10.63 7.12
C TYR A 68 -10.02 -10.15 7.45
N ASP A 69 -10.88 -10.07 6.43
CA ASP A 69 -12.28 -9.68 6.58
C ASP A 69 -13.17 -10.81 7.13
N ASP A 70 -12.68 -12.07 7.16
CA ASP A 70 -13.46 -13.20 7.62
C ASP A 70 -13.69 -13.10 9.14
N LYS A 71 -14.96 -13.11 9.56
CA LYS A 71 -15.35 -13.13 10.99
C LYS A 71 -15.11 -14.49 11.64
N PHE A 72 -15.10 -15.56 10.83
CA PHE A 72 -14.96 -16.95 11.28
C PHE A 72 -14.13 -17.75 10.28
N CYS A 73 -13.32 -18.68 10.77
CA CYS A 73 -12.60 -19.62 9.93
C CYS A 73 -13.58 -20.61 9.30
N LYS A 74 -13.60 -20.69 7.96
CA LYS A 74 -14.48 -21.59 7.22
C LYS A 74 -14.14 -23.08 7.38
N ASN A 75 -12.94 -23.39 7.89
CA ASN A 75 -12.49 -24.76 8.10
C ASN A 75 -12.79 -25.27 9.52
N CYS A 76 -12.38 -24.53 10.55
CA CYS A 76 -12.53 -24.97 11.95
C CYS A 76 -13.60 -24.23 12.75
N GLY A 77 -14.26 -23.22 12.18
CA GLY A 77 -15.30 -22.44 12.86
C GLY A 77 -14.78 -21.42 13.87
N ARG A 78 -13.46 -21.36 14.15
CA ARG A 78 -12.90 -20.39 15.11
C ARG A 78 -13.26 -18.95 14.71
N LYS A 79 -13.73 -18.17 15.69
CA LYS A 79 -13.94 -16.73 15.55
C LYS A 79 -12.60 -16.01 15.35
N LEU A 80 -12.59 -15.10 14.38
CA LEU A 80 -11.41 -14.39 13.92
C LEU A 80 -11.52 -12.93 14.33
N ASP A 81 -10.55 -12.45 15.11
CA ASP A 81 -10.50 -11.03 15.49
C ASP A 81 -10.07 -10.19 14.28
N LYS A 82 -10.74 -9.06 14.07
CA LYS A 82 -10.36 -8.08 13.06
C LYS A 82 -8.99 -7.53 13.44
N ILE A 83 -8.07 -7.52 12.50
CA ILE A 83 -6.79 -6.85 12.69
C ILE A 83 -7.00 -5.42 12.22
N ASN A 84 -6.76 -4.45 13.10
CA ASN A 84 -6.66 -3.06 12.69
C ASN A 84 -5.40 -2.95 11.82
N THR A 85 -5.56 -3.12 10.52
CA THR A 85 -4.55 -2.68 9.56
C THR A 85 -4.61 -1.16 9.58
N ASN A 86 -3.74 -0.54 10.37
CA ASN A 86 -3.55 0.90 10.37
C ASN A 86 -3.09 1.31 8.96
N GLU A 87 -4.03 1.66 8.10
CA GLU A 87 -3.81 2.34 6.82
C GLU A 87 -3.81 3.87 6.98
N GLU A 88 -3.93 4.37 8.21
CA GLU A 88 -3.95 5.80 8.55
C GLU A 88 -2.72 6.13 9.40
N GLU A 89 -1.61 6.53 8.78
CA GLU A 89 -0.56 7.35 9.43
C GLU A 89 0.50 7.82 8.42
N MET A 90 0.10 8.48 7.33
CA MET A 90 0.99 9.39 6.57
C MET A 90 0.15 10.50 5.92
N GLU A 91 -0.57 11.29 6.71
CA GLU A 91 -1.05 12.60 6.27
C GLU A 91 -0.79 13.62 7.39
N GLU A 92 -0.37 14.81 6.97
CA GLU A 92 -0.13 16.03 7.75
C GLU A 92 1.06 16.03 8.72
N LYS A 93 2.15 16.69 8.29
CA LYS A 93 2.48 18.06 8.77
C LYS A 93 3.14 18.87 7.65
N GLU A 94 2.33 19.42 6.76
CA GLU A 94 2.61 20.78 6.26
C GLU A 94 1.77 21.72 7.12
N ASP A 95 2.38 22.56 7.94
CA ASP A 95 1.98 23.96 7.95
C ASP A 95 3.14 24.87 8.38
N THR A 96 3.08 26.00 7.73
CA THR A 96 3.94 27.14 7.57
C THR A 96 4.29 27.87 8.87
N THR A 97 5.41 28.57 8.87
CA THR A 97 5.44 30.01 9.19
C THR A 97 6.75 30.60 8.66
N GLY A 98 6.63 31.54 7.72
CA GLY A 98 7.71 32.47 7.46
C GLY A 98 7.91 33.41 8.64
N THR A 99 9.10 33.95 8.80
CA THR A 99 9.36 35.41 8.84
C THR A 99 10.83 35.68 9.17
N GLU A 100 11.27 36.81 8.65
CA GLU A 100 12.63 37.32 8.57
C GLU A 100 13.26 37.62 9.93
N GLY A 101 14.59 37.50 10.00
CA GLY A 101 15.36 37.92 11.16
C GLY A 101 16.87 37.96 10.88
N LYS A 102 17.29 38.82 9.96
CA LYS A 102 18.72 39.17 9.78
C LYS A 102 19.25 39.78 11.08
N LYS A 103 19.99 39.01 11.87
CA LYS A 103 20.84 39.54 12.94
C LYS A 103 22.21 39.86 12.33
N ARG A 104 22.42 41.14 11.99
CA ARG A 104 23.76 41.69 11.71
C ARG A 104 24.54 41.68 13.04
N VAL A 105 25.70 41.04 13.01
CA VAL A 105 26.81 41.27 13.95
C VAL A 105 27.70 42.35 13.36
#